data_AF-A0A2G4FP27-F1
#
_entry.id   AF-A0A2G4FP27-F1
#
_cell.length_a   1.000
_cell.length_b   1.000
_cell.length_c   1.000
_cell.angle_alpha   90.00
_cell.angle_beta   90.00
_cell.angle_gamma   90.00
#
_symmetry.space_group_name_H-M   'P 1'
#
loop_
_entity.id
_entity.type
_entity.pdbx_description
1 polymer ?
#
loop_
_entity_poly.entity_id
_entity_poly.type
_entity_poly.pdbx_seq_one_letter_code
_entity_poly.pdbx_strand_id
1 'polypeptide(L)'
;MPSIYLLGLQSGLLFLLLCSSIKAQEPVKVPFEILKTGHIVVSVKVNDKGPYRLLFDTGAPVTLISSKVATEAKVIKPSLGFSLFGAGGQANIQSLEIGSLKTQNNSVIVMDHPTIKVMSKFFGPIEGIIGFSTYSRYKFAIDYKESSIVFAPNNYIPQDTIKAMMDRMMGNSKNRETLCSKGVWGFEVQKLETDIGDGLDIISVAPGSVIAKAG
;
A
#
# COMPACT_ATOMS: atom_id res chain seq x y z
N MET A 1 52.05 -44.66 -25.86
CA MET A 1 51.48 -44.24 -24.56
C MET A 1 51.32 -42.70 -24.58
N PRO A 2 50.25 -42.15 -23.99
CA PRO A 2 49.48 -41.04 -24.59
C PRO A 2 49.65 -39.69 -23.86
N SER A 3 49.28 -38.58 -24.51
CA SER A 3 48.76 -37.34 -23.88
C SER A 3 48.10 -36.47 -24.97
N ILE A 4 46.77 -36.50 -25.19
CA ILE A 4 45.66 -35.85 -24.45
C ILE A 4 45.48 -34.35 -24.81
N TYR A 5 44.52 -34.16 -25.74
CA TYR A 5 43.55 -33.06 -25.94
C TYR A 5 43.92 -31.60 -25.61
N LEU A 6 44.09 -30.81 -26.68
CA LEU A 6 44.01 -29.35 -26.68
C LEU A 6 42.66 -28.91 -27.27
N LEU A 7 41.60 -28.92 -26.48
CA LEU A 7 40.28 -28.39 -26.83
C LEU A 7 39.66 -27.75 -25.59
N GLY A 8 39.55 -26.42 -25.58
CA GLY A 8 38.83 -25.74 -24.52
C GLY A 8 39.18 -24.26 -24.35
N LEU A 9 39.10 -23.46 -25.41
CA LEU A 9 39.28 -22.01 -25.28
C LEU A 9 38.29 -21.22 -26.16
N GLN A 10 36.98 -21.51 -26.08
CA GLN A 10 35.96 -20.68 -26.74
C GLN A 10 34.63 -20.52 -25.98
N SER A 11 34.59 -20.71 -24.65
CA SER A 11 33.32 -20.64 -23.90
C SER A 11 33.27 -19.59 -22.79
N GLY A 12 34.13 -18.57 -22.83
CA GLY A 12 34.21 -17.54 -21.77
C GLY A 12 33.53 -16.21 -22.06
N LEU A 13 33.17 -15.92 -23.32
CA LEU A 13 32.79 -14.56 -23.75
C LEU A 13 31.29 -14.36 -24.08
N LEU A 14 30.44 -15.36 -23.81
CA LEU A 14 29.00 -15.30 -24.11
C LEU A 14 28.09 -15.25 -22.86
N PHE A 15 28.63 -14.91 -21.69
CA PHE A 15 27.86 -14.82 -20.44
C PHE A 15 27.81 -13.42 -19.81
N LEU A 16 28.23 -12.38 -20.54
CA LEU A 16 28.42 -11.02 -20.01
C LEU A 16 27.45 -9.96 -20.57
N LEU A 17 26.36 -10.36 -21.25
CA LEU A 17 25.38 -9.45 -21.85
C LEU A 17 23.92 -9.76 -21.47
N LEU A 18 23.68 -10.22 -20.25
CA LEU A 18 22.32 -10.31 -19.66
C LEU A 18 22.19 -9.51 -18.37
N CYS A 19 22.99 -8.44 -18.21
CA CYS A 19 22.59 -7.34 -17.34
C CYS A 19 21.52 -6.51 -18.06
N SER A 20 20.31 -7.06 -18.18
CA SER A 20 19.12 -6.23 -18.35
C SER A 20 19.13 -5.24 -17.19
N SER A 21 19.42 -3.97 -17.47
CA SER A 21 19.23 -2.90 -16.50
C SER A 21 17.79 -3.00 -16.01
N ILE A 22 17.59 -3.42 -14.76
CA ILE A 22 16.31 -3.29 -14.09
C ILE A 22 16.09 -1.79 -13.99
N LYS A 23 15.43 -1.21 -14.99
CA LYS A 23 15.05 0.19 -14.97
C LYS A 23 14.06 0.33 -13.82
N ALA A 24 14.49 1.00 -12.75
CA ALA A 24 13.57 1.35 -11.67
C ALA A 24 12.38 2.07 -12.29
N GLN A 25 11.16 1.64 -11.97
CA GLN A 25 9.96 2.28 -12.51
C GLN A 25 9.95 3.73 -12.02
N GLU A 26 9.87 4.66 -12.95
CA GLU A 26 9.86 6.10 -12.65
C GLU A 26 8.70 6.44 -11.70
N PRO A 27 8.89 7.38 -10.77
CA PRO A 27 7.82 7.84 -9.90
C PRO A 27 6.60 8.32 -10.69
N VAL A 28 5.41 7.92 -10.25
CA VAL A 28 4.14 8.26 -10.88
C VAL A 28 3.43 9.32 -10.04
N LYS A 29 3.15 10.48 -10.65
CA LYS A 29 2.38 11.57 -10.03
C LYS A 29 0.89 11.38 -10.33
N VAL A 30 0.08 11.26 -9.28
CA VAL A 30 -1.38 11.09 -9.34
C VAL A 30 -2.05 12.33 -8.75
N PRO A 31 -2.90 13.05 -9.52
CA PRO A 31 -3.65 14.18 -9.00
C PRO A 31 -4.79 13.72 -8.09
N PHE A 32 -5.18 14.56 -7.12
CA PHE A 32 -6.32 14.33 -6.26
C PHE A 32 -7.15 15.59 -6.02
N GLU A 33 -8.35 15.40 -5.47
CA GLU A 33 -9.21 16.45 -4.94
C GLU A 33 -9.21 16.39 -3.40
N ILE A 34 -9.29 17.55 -2.72
CA ILE A 34 -9.54 17.62 -1.29
C ILE A 34 -10.99 18.05 -1.07
N LEU A 35 -11.77 17.20 -0.40
CA LEU A 35 -13.13 17.56 0.00
C LEU A 35 -13.12 18.62 1.09
N LYS A 36 -14.23 19.33 1.30
CA LYS A 36 -14.38 20.30 2.40
C LYS A 36 -14.12 19.70 3.80
N THR A 37 -14.22 18.39 3.93
CA THR A 37 -13.92 17.63 5.17
C THR A 37 -12.45 17.25 5.30
N GLY A 38 -11.58 17.64 4.37
CA GLY A 38 -10.15 17.32 4.37
C GLY A 38 -9.78 15.96 3.75
N HIS A 39 -10.75 15.15 3.35
CA HIS A 39 -10.48 13.84 2.76
C HIS A 39 -9.95 13.98 1.33
N ILE A 40 -8.93 13.18 1.00
CA ILE A 40 -8.35 13.07 -0.34
C ILE A 40 -9.20 12.12 -1.19
N VAL A 41 -9.52 12.53 -2.41
CA VAL A 41 -10.26 11.74 -3.40
C VAL A 41 -9.43 11.58 -4.67
N VAL A 42 -9.28 10.33 -5.11
CA VAL A 42 -8.57 9.98 -6.34
C VAL A 42 -9.52 9.40 -7.38
N SER A 43 -9.21 9.63 -8.65
CA SER A 43 -9.90 9.02 -9.79
C SER A 43 -9.35 7.62 -10.04
N VAL A 44 -10.23 6.63 -10.11
CA VAL A 44 -9.87 5.21 -10.16
C VAL A 44 -10.60 4.49 -11.29
N LYS A 45 -9.92 3.58 -11.99
CA LYS A 45 -10.58 2.57 -12.83
C LYS A 45 -10.40 1.17 -12.25
N VAL A 46 -11.43 0.35 -12.31
CA VAL A 46 -11.44 -1.04 -11.86
C VAL A 46 -11.78 -1.91 -13.07
N ASN A 47 -10.90 -2.86 -13.44
CA ASN A 47 -11.07 -3.70 -14.63
C ASN A 47 -11.47 -2.87 -15.88
N ASP A 48 -10.75 -1.76 -16.12
CA ASP A 48 -10.99 -0.81 -17.22
C ASP A 48 -12.32 -0.05 -17.19
N LYS A 49 -13.10 -0.15 -16.10
CA LYS A 49 -14.35 0.61 -15.89
C LYS A 49 -14.14 1.77 -14.94
N GLY A 50 -14.88 2.86 -15.17
CA GLY A 50 -14.76 4.12 -14.43
C GLY A 50 -14.66 5.32 -15.38
N PRO A 51 -14.14 6.47 -14.92
CA PRO A 51 -13.53 6.68 -13.61
C PRO A 51 -14.54 6.70 -12.45
N TYR A 52 -14.13 6.13 -11.32
CA TYR A 52 -14.81 6.20 -10.03
C TYR A 52 -14.01 7.10 -9.08
N ARG A 53 -14.70 7.69 -8.11
CA ARG A 53 -14.07 8.49 -7.06
C ARG A 53 -13.94 7.66 -5.80
N LEU A 54 -12.72 7.43 -5.36
CA LEU A 54 -12.43 6.71 -4.12
C LEU A 54 -11.66 7.61 -3.16
N LEU A 55 -11.93 7.48 -1.87
CA LEU A 55 -11.10 8.12 -0.85
C LEU A 55 -9.72 7.48 -0.83
N PHE A 56 -8.65 8.25 -0.67
CA PHE A 56 -7.34 7.72 -0.33
C PHE A 56 -7.17 7.75 1.19
N ASP A 57 -7.22 6.59 1.84
CA ASP A 57 -7.25 6.48 3.30
C ASP A 57 -6.08 5.62 3.81
N THR A 58 -5.08 6.30 4.39
CA THR A 58 -3.93 5.63 4.99
C THR A 58 -4.28 4.82 6.24
N GLY A 59 -5.44 5.06 6.85
CA GLY A 59 -5.95 4.30 8.00
C GLY A 59 -6.73 3.05 7.63
N ALA A 60 -7.15 2.90 6.37
CA ALA A 60 -7.90 1.73 5.93
C ALA A 60 -6.98 0.52 5.69
N PRO A 61 -7.18 -0.63 6.36
CA PRO A 61 -6.34 -1.81 6.17
C PRO A 61 -6.55 -2.47 4.79
N VAL A 62 -7.73 -2.31 4.21
CA VAL A 62 -8.12 -2.90 2.94
C VAL A 62 -8.71 -1.87 2.00
N THR A 63 -8.54 -2.10 0.71
CA THR A 63 -9.23 -1.35 -0.34
C THR A 63 -10.67 -1.82 -0.43
N LEU A 64 -11.59 -0.87 -0.48
CA LEU A 64 -13.03 -1.10 -0.52
C LEU A 64 -13.61 -0.53 -1.80
N ILE A 65 -14.52 -1.26 -2.44
CA ILE A 65 -15.33 -0.78 -3.57
C ILE A 65 -16.81 -1.02 -3.28
N SER A 66 -17.67 -0.14 -3.79
CA SER A 66 -19.13 -0.28 -3.68
C SER A 66 -19.64 -1.47 -4.48
N SER A 67 -20.84 -1.95 -4.16
CA SER A 67 -21.52 -3.00 -4.92
C SER A 67 -21.76 -2.57 -6.38
N LYS A 68 -21.98 -1.26 -6.61
CA LYS A 68 -22.11 -0.66 -7.94
C LYS A 68 -20.85 -0.86 -8.77
N VAL A 69 -19.69 -0.47 -8.23
CA VAL A 69 -18.38 -0.64 -8.91
C VAL A 69 -18.11 -2.11 -9.19
N ALA A 70 -18.35 -3.00 -8.21
CA ALA A 70 -18.14 -4.43 -8.39
C ALA A 70 -18.99 -5.00 -9.52
N THR A 71 -20.24 -4.55 -9.65
CA THR A 71 -21.16 -4.97 -10.72
C THR A 71 -20.71 -4.44 -12.08
N GLU A 72 -20.45 -3.15 -12.19
CA GLU A 72 -20.04 -2.49 -13.45
C GLU A 72 -18.71 -3.02 -13.98
N ALA A 73 -17.76 -3.26 -13.08
CA ALA A 73 -16.42 -3.80 -13.37
C ALA A 73 -16.36 -5.33 -13.45
N LYS A 74 -17.51 -6.03 -13.37
CA LYS A 74 -17.62 -7.50 -13.44
C LYS A 74 -16.63 -8.21 -12.51
N VAL A 75 -16.54 -7.73 -11.27
CA VAL A 75 -15.59 -8.24 -10.28
C VAL A 75 -15.96 -9.67 -9.90
N ILE A 76 -14.99 -10.57 -9.99
CA ILE A 76 -15.16 -11.98 -9.68
C ILE A 76 -15.06 -12.15 -8.17
N LYS A 77 -16.15 -12.62 -7.55
CA LYS A 77 -16.14 -13.01 -6.14
C LYS A 77 -15.60 -14.44 -6.03
N PRO A 78 -14.58 -14.72 -5.21
CA PRO A 78 -14.26 -16.09 -4.83
C PRO A 78 -15.50 -16.72 -4.20
N SER A 79 -15.81 -17.94 -4.63
CA SER A 79 -16.92 -18.73 -4.11
C SER A 79 -16.58 -19.21 -2.70
N LEU A 80 -16.75 -18.38 -1.66
CA LEU A 80 -17.02 -18.83 -0.29
C LEU A 80 -17.31 -17.64 0.66
N GLY A 81 -18.43 -17.72 1.36
CA GLY A 81 -18.58 -17.19 2.73
C GLY A 81 -19.24 -15.83 2.90
N PHE A 82 -20.18 -15.76 3.85
CA PHE A 82 -20.56 -14.52 4.52
C PHE A 82 -19.29 -13.85 5.07
N SER A 83 -18.99 -12.67 4.58
CA SER A 83 -17.85 -11.88 5.04
C SER A 83 -18.25 -11.03 6.24
N LEU A 84 -17.31 -10.86 7.17
CA LEU A 84 -17.41 -9.88 8.27
C LEU A 84 -17.70 -8.45 7.77
N PHE A 85 -17.44 -8.19 6.49
CA PHE A 85 -17.60 -6.91 5.81
C PHE A 85 -18.89 -6.80 4.97
N GLY A 86 -19.93 -7.57 5.30
CA GLY A 86 -21.24 -7.50 4.63
C GLY A 86 -21.36 -8.35 3.35
N ALA A 87 -22.45 -8.15 2.61
CA ALA A 87 -22.91 -9.06 1.55
C ALA A 87 -22.00 -9.13 0.30
N GLY A 88 -21.08 -8.18 0.12
CA GLY A 88 -20.22 -8.15 -1.05
C GLY A 88 -18.97 -9.04 -0.92
N GLY A 89 -18.41 -9.15 0.28
CA GLY A 89 -17.28 -10.03 0.58
C GLY A 89 -15.94 -9.60 0.01
N GLN A 90 -14.90 -10.40 0.30
CA GLN A 90 -13.57 -10.22 -0.30
C GLN A 90 -13.62 -10.68 -1.76
N ALA A 91 -12.99 -9.94 -2.66
CA ALA A 91 -12.91 -10.22 -4.08
C ALA A 91 -11.54 -9.85 -4.65
N ASN A 92 -11.25 -10.33 -5.86
CA ASN A 92 -10.03 -9.97 -6.58
C ASN A 92 -10.38 -9.22 -7.87
N ILE A 93 -9.64 -8.15 -8.13
CA ILE A 93 -9.72 -7.37 -9.36
C ILE A 93 -8.44 -7.54 -10.17
N GLN A 94 -8.59 -7.63 -11.49
CA GLN A 94 -7.48 -7.90 -12.41
C GLN A 94 -6.62 -6.65 -12.59
N SER A 95 -7.26 -5.49 -12.75
CA SER A 95 -6.58 -4.20 -12.87
C SER A 95 -7.23 -3.14 -11.99
N LEU A 96 -6.39 -2.28 -11.44
CA LEU A 96 -6.79 -1.06 -10.74
C LEU A 96 -5.86 0.06 -11.20
N GLU A 97 -6.44 1.10 -11.77
CA GLU A 97 -5.72 2.31 -12.19
C GLU A 97 -6.08 3.45 -11.24
N ILE A 98 -5.10 4.11 -10.61
CA ILE A 98 -5.29 5.27 -9.74
C ILE A 98 -4.60 6.45 -10.43
N GLY A 99 -5.38 7.30 -11.10
CA GLY A 99 -4.83 8.24 -12.08
C GLY A 99 -4.02 7.50 -13.15
N SER A 100 -2.71 7.78 -13.23
CA SER A 100 -1.76 7.13 -14.14
C SER A 100 -1.09 5.89 -13.54
N LEU A 101 -1.24 5.63 -12.24
CA LEU A 101 -0.66 4.47 -11.57
C LEU A 101 -1.47 3.22 -11.91
N LYS A 102 -0.82 2.16 -12.39
CA LYS A 102 -1.47 0.88 -12.69
C LYS A 102 -0.97 -0.21 -11.75
N THR A 103 -1.90 -0.96 -11.17
CA THR A 103 -1.61 -2.15 -10.36
C THR A 103 -2.52 -3.29 -10.79
N GLN A 104 -2.04 -4.52 -10.61
CA GLN A 104 -2.73 -5.74 -11.01
C GLN A 104 -2.96 -6.65 -9.81
N ASN A 105 -3.93 -7.56 -9.92
CA ASN A 105 -4.21 -8.61 -8.92
C ASN A 105 -4.40 -8.03 -7.51
N ASN A 106 -5.30 -7.06 -7.37
CA ASN A 106 -5.58 -6.42 -6.09
C ASN A 106 -6.73 -7.15 -5.39
N SER A 107 -6.55 -7.42 -4.09
CA SER A 107 -7.63 -7.91 -3.23
C SER A 107 -8.39 -6.72 -2.64
N VAL A 108 -9.71 -6.76 -2.78
CA VAL A 108 -10.63 -5.70 -2.36
C VAL A 108 -11.78 -6.28 -1.54
N ILE A 109 -12.39 -5.43 -0.73
CA ILE A 109 -13.68 -5.71 -0.10
C ILE A 109 -14.78 -5.03 -0.91
N VAL A 110 -15.81 -5.79 -1.27
CA VAL A 110 -17.03 -5.24 -1.84
C VAL A 110 -18.00 -4.95 -0.69
N MET A 111 -18.31 -3.68 -0.44
CA MET A 111 -19.24 -3.26 0.61
C MET A 111 -19.79 -1.86 0.35
N ASP A 112 -21.08 -1.67 0.57
CA ASP A 112 -21.70 -0.33 0.58
C ASP A 112 -21.56 0.30 1.98
N HIS A 113 -20.38 0.87 2.25
CA HIS A 113 -20.04 1.43 3.57
C HIS A 113 -20.96 2.61 3.95
N PRO A 114 -21.58 2.61 5.15
CA PRO A 114 -22.52 3.67 5.56
C PRO A 114 -21.93 5.08 5.49
N THR A 115 -20.72 5.29 6.01
CA THR A 115 -20.03 6.59 5.94
C THR A 115 -19.78 7.05 4.50
N ILE A 116 -19.37 6.16 3.60
CA ILE A 116 -19.19 6.48 2.18
C ILE A 116 -20.53 6.88 1.56
N LYS A 117 -21.61 6.14 1.85
CA LYS A 117 -22.96 6.48 1.39
C LYS A 117 -23.40 7.87 1.85
N VAL A 118 -23.06 8.26 3.09
CA VAL A 118 -23.34 9.61 3.62
C VAL A 118 -22.51 10.65 2.88
N MET A 119 -21.19 10.46 2.76
CA MET A 119 -20.32 11.38 2.05
C MET A 119 -20.75 11.58 0.59
N SER A 120 -21.17 10.51 -0.08
CA SER A 120 -21.68 10.56 -1.46
C SER A 120 -22.87 11.49 -1.64
N LYS A 121 -23.73 11.63 -0.62
CA LYS A 121 -24.87 12.56 -0.67
C LYS A 121 -24.45 14.03 -0.63
N PHE A 122 -23.33 14.34 0.03
CA PHE A 122 -22.88 15.73 0.23
C PHE A 122 -21.83 16.18 -0.79
N PHE A 123 -21.01 15.25 -1.30
CA PHE A 123 -19.83 15.56 -2.10
C PHE A 123 -19.86 14.92 -3.50
N GLY A 124 -21.02 14.46 -3.95
CA GLY A 124 -21.19 13.68 -5.18
C GLY A 124 -20.67 12.24 -5.02
N PRO A 125 -20.81 11.38 -6.05
CA PRO A 125 -20.51 9.95 -5.94
C PRO A 125 -19.10 9.70 -5.40
N ILE A 126 -19.01 8.93 -4.32
CA ILE A 126 -17.81 8.33 -3.76
C ILE A 126 -18.11 6.83 -3.61
N GLU A 127 -17.28 6.03 -4.25
CA GLU A 127 -17.59 4.62 -4.54
C GLU A 127 -16.66 3.65 -3.83
N GLY A 128 -15.85 4.14 -2.89
CA GLY A 128 -14.98 3.29 -2.10
C GLY A 128 -13.80 4.01 -1.47
N ILE A 129 -12.81 3.21 -1.10
CA ILE A 129 -11.61 3.60 -0.35
C ILE A 129 -10.40 2.86 -0.92
N ILE A 130 -9.32 3.57 -1.23
CA ILE A 130 -7.99 3.00 -1.45
C ILE A 130 -7.31 2.86 -0.09
N GLY A 131 -7.02 1.61 0.30
CA GLY A 131 -6.41 1.26 1.58
C GLY A 131 -5.08 0.54 1.43
N PHE A 132 -4.54 0.08 2.57
CA PHE A 132 -3.20 -0.49 2.71
C PHE A 132 -2.94 -1.67 1.76
N SER A 133 -3.93 -2.55 1.56
CA SER A 133 -3.83 -3.68 0.64
C SER A 133 -3.44 -3.30 -0.81
N THR A 134 -3.66 -2.03 -1.21
CA THR A 134 -3.28 -1.52 -2.53
C THR A 134 -1.99 -0.68 -2.46
N TYR A 135 -1.96 0.37 -1.62
CA TYR A 135 -0.87 1.34 -1.70
C TYR A 135 0.45 0.84 -1.09
N SER A 136 0.43 -0.23 -0.27
CA SER A 136 1.63 -0.75 0.41
C SER A 136 2.72 -1.26 -0.53
N ARG A 137 2.39 -1.50 -1.81
CA ARG A 137 3.33 -1.82 -2.91
C ARG A 137 4.22 -0.64 -3.32
N TYR A 138 3.97 0.54 -2.75
CA TYR A 138 4.63 1.77 -3.11
C TYR A 138 5.13 2.50 -1.86
N LYS A 139 6.25 3.20 -2.01
CA LYS A 139 6.55 4.38 -1.20
C LYS A 139 5.80 5.55 -1.84
N PHE A 140 5.18 6.40 -1.04
CA PHE A 140 4.50 7.56 -1.58
C PHE A 140 4.67 8.80 -0.72
N ALA A 141 4.53 9.97 -1.34
CA ALA A 141 4.49 11.27 -0.69
C ALA A 141 3.26 12.04 -1.16
N ILE A 142 2.57 12.69 -0.23
CA ILE A 142 1.39 13.51 -0.52
C ILE A 142 1.82 14.97 -0.52
N ASP A 143 1.69 15.63 -1.67
CA ASP A 143 1.85 17.08 -1.80
C ASP A 143 0.48 17.74 -1.83
N TYR A 144 0.09 18.32 -0.70
CA TYR A 144 -1.19 19.02 -0.55
C TYR A 144 -1.25 20.35 -1.30
N LYS A 145 -0.10 21.00 -1.53
CA LYS A 145 -0.05 22.28 -2.25
C LYS A 145 -0.31 22.04 -3.74
N GLU A 146 0.31 21.01 -4.29
CA GLU A 146 0.17 20.59 -5.69
C GLU A 146 -1.03 19.65 -5.91
N SER A 147 -1.79 19.33 -4.87
CA SER A 147 -2.89 18.35 -4.88
C SER A 147 -2.53 17.05 -5.62
N SER A 148 -1.39 16.46 -5.25
CA SER A 148 -0.90 15.25 -5.90
C SER A 148 -0.19 14.26 -4.97
N ILE A 149 -0.28 12.97 -5.28
CA ILE A 149 0.47 11.91 -4.62
C ILE A 149 1.53 11.42 -5.60
N VAL A 150 2.79 11.35 -5.16
CA VAL A 150 3.88 10.76 -5.93
C VAL A 150 4.12 9.35 -5.41
N PHE A 151 4.00 8.35 -6.28
CA PHE A 151 4.24 6.94 -5.95
C PHE A 151 5.53 6.45 -6.59
N ALA A 152 6.34 5.71 -5.83
CA ALA A 152 7.48 4.95 -6.34
C ALA A 152 7.36 3.49 -5.88
N PRO A 153 7.59 2.49 -6.74
CA PRO A 153 7.51 1.08 -6.31
C PRO A 153 8.43 0.79 -5.13
N ASN A 154 8.01 -0.15 -4.31
CA ASN A 154 8.86 -0.75 -3.31
C ASN A 154 8.92 -2.27 -3.50
N ASN A 155 9.79 -2.93 -2.74
CA ASN A 155 9.93 -4.38 -2.79
C ASN A 155 8.96 -5.09 -1.82
N TYR A 156 7.94 -4.39 -1.32
CA TYR A 156 6.98 -4.95 -0.39
C TYR A 156 5.86 -5.66 -1.14
N ILE A 157 5.65 -6.93 -0.80
CA ILE A 157 4.55 -7.73 -1.32
C ILE A 157 3.46 -7.75 -0.24
N PRO A 158 2.28 -7.16 -0.49
CA PRO A 158 1.21 -7.14 0.49
C PRO A 158 0.72 -8.56 0.78
N GLN A 159 0.74 -8.94 2.05
CA GLN A 159 0.07 -10.14 2.53
C GLN A 159 -1.46 -9.97 2.48
N ASP A 160 -2.20 -11.08 2.51
CA ASP A 160 -3.66 -11.02 2.71
C ASP A 160 -3.95 -10.36 4.07
N THR A 161 -4.45 -9.14 4.02
CA THR A 161 -4.65 -8.31 5.22
C THR A 161 -5.83 -8.82 6.04
N ILE A 162 -6.84 -9.43 5.41
CA ILE A 162 -7.97 -10.02 6.13
C ILE A 162 -7.51 -11.26 6.87
N LYS A 163 -6.78 -12.15 6.20
CA LYS A 163 -6.19 -13.33 6.84
C LYS A 163 -5.28 -12.92 8.00
N ALA A 164 -4.37 -11.97 7.77
CA ALA A 164 -3.46 -11.49 8.81
C ALA A 164 -4.21 -10.85 9.99
N MET A 165 -5.29 -10.11 9.74
CA MET A 165 -6.14 -9.56 10.81
C MET A 165 -6.84 -10.67 11.60
N MET A 166 -7.44 -11.66 10.93
CA MET A 166 -8.10 -12.79 11.57
C MET A 166 -7.12 -13.64 12.39
N ASP A 167 -5.95 -13.95 11.85
CA ASP A 167 -4.89 -14.67 12.55
C ASP A 167 -4.47 -13.92 13.84
N ARG A 168 -4.43 -12.58 13.80
CA ARG A 168 -4.12 -11.74 14.97
C ARG A 168 -5.25 -11.67 15.99
N MET A 169 -6.50 -11.73 15.55
CA MET A 169 -7.68 -11.75 16.44
C MET A 169 -7.86 -13.11 17.11
N MET A 170 -7.61 -14.20 16.39
CA MET A 170 -7.75 -15.58 16.89
C MET A 170 -6.48 -16.10 17.59
N GLY A 171 -5.33 -15.48 17.37
CA GLY A 171 -4.05 -15.89 17.94
C GLY A 171 -3.93 -15.61 19.46
N ASN A 172 -3.30 -16.53 20.18
CA ASN A 172 -3.01 -16.38 21.61
C ASN A 172 -2.04 -15.21 21.86
N SER A 173 -2.48 -14.21 22.65
CA SER A 173 -1.84 -12.90 22.86
C SER A 173 -0.45 -12.90 23.53
N LYS A 174 0.18 -14.05 23.80
CA LYS A 174 1.28 -14.14 24.77
C LYS A 174 2.64 -13.62 24.30
N ASN A 175 2.91 -13.51 23.00
CA ASN A 175 4.15 -12.92 22.46
C ASN A 175 3.86 -11.91 21.35
N ARG A 176 3.27 -10.77 21.71
CA ARG A 176 3.17 -9.63 20.78
C ARG A 176 4.41 -8.77 20.95
N GLU A 177 5.38 -8.93 20.04
CA GLU A 177 6.48 -7.99 19.96
C GLU A 177 5.94 -6.66 19.42
N THR A 178 5.91 -5.65 20.27
CA THR A 178 5.52 -4.30 19.86
C THR A 178 6.68 -3.71 19.09
N LEU A 179 6.55 -3.63 17.76
CA LEU A 179 7.46 -2.87 16.90
C LEU A 179 7.21 -1.36 17.09
N CYS A 180 7.46 -0.88 18.29
CA CYS A 180 7.71 0.53 18.54
C CYS A 180 9.11 0.79 17.95
N SER A 181 9.21 1.66 16.94
CA SER A 181 10.53 2.17 16.61
C SER A 181 11.01 2.97 17.82
N LYS A 182 12.23 2.67 18.30
CA LYS A 182 12.89 3.38 19.41
C LYS A 182 13.29 4.80 19.00
N GLY A 183 12.36 5.56 18.42
CA GLY A 183 12.64 6.79 17.70
C GLY A 183 11.72 6.90 16.51
N VAL A 184 10.97 7.99 16.46
CA VAL A 184 10.11 8.36 15.33
C VAL A 184 10.52 9.78 14.94
N TRP A 185 10.45 10.12 13.65
CA TRP A 185 10.69 11.48 13.15
C TRP A 185 12.13 12.03 13.28
N GLY A 186 13.14 11.16 13.31
CA GLY A 186 14.54 11.57 13.36
C GLY A 186 15.09 11.80 14.76
N PHE A 187 14.32 11.43 15.80
CA PHE A 187 14.87 11.22 17.13
C PHE A 187 15.56 9.86 17.24
N GLU A 188 16.72 9.86 17.86
CA GLU A 188 17.30 8.67 18.48
C GLU A 188 16.91 8.71 19.96
N VAL A 189 16.29 7.64 20.47
CA VAL A 189 15.84 7.60 21.87
C VAL A 189 16.40 6.40 22.61
N GLN A 190 16.50 6.53 23.93
CA GLN A 190 16.96 5.50 24.84
C GLN A 190 15.96 5.30 25.98
N LYS A 191 15.95 4.09 26.53
CA LYS A 191 15.47 3.83 27.87
C LYS A 191 16.49 2.97 28.59
N LEU A 192 17.05 3.48 29.68
CA LEU A 192 17.98 2.71 30.50
C LEU A 192 17.20 1.67 31.30
N GLU A 193 17.79 0.50 31.58
CA GLU A 193 17.14 -0.52 32.41
C GLU A 193 16.84 -0.03 33.84
N THR A 194 17.56 0.99 34.28
CA THR A 194 17.39 1.66 35.58
C THR A 194 16.32 2.75 35.56
N ASP A 195 15.77 3.12 34.39
CA ASP A 195 14.75 4.15 34.26
C ASP A 195 13.34 3.57 34.37
N ILE A 196 12.70 3.84 35.50
CA ILE A 196 11.33 3.44 35.83
C ILE A 196 10.29 4.54 35.53
N GLY A 197 10.70 5.68 35.00
CA GLY A 197 9.80 6.78 34.62
C GLY A 197 8.97 6.47 33.38
N ASP A 198 7.90 7.23 33.16
CA ASP A 198 7.15 7.18 31.91
C ASP A 198 7.94 7.87 30.78
N GLY A 199 7.87 7.33 29.55
CA GLY A 199 8.52 7.91 28.37
C GLY A 199 9.85 7.27 27.97
N LEU A 200 10.57 7.97 27.08
CA LEU A 200 11.89 7.62 26.52
C LEU A 200 12.75 8.90 26.49
N ASP A 201 14.04 8.78 26.80
CA ASP A 201 14.99 9.89 26.70
C ASP A 201 15.40 10.10 25.25
N ILE A 202 15.40 11.36 24.78
CA ILE A 202 15.96 11.70 23.48
C ILE A 202 17.48 11.83 23.63
N ILE A 203 18.22 10.93 22.99
CA ILE A 203 19.70 10.93 23.06
C ILE A 203 20.34 11.67 21.90
N SER A 204 19.67 11.73 20.74
CA SER A 204 20.14 12.55 19.63
C SER A 204 19.02 12.93 18.67
N VAL A 205 19.28 13.96 17.87
CA VAL A 205 18.45 14.38 16.75
C VAL A 205 19.27 14.21 15.48
N ALA A 206 18.74 13.44 14.52
CA ALA A 206 19.36 13.21 13.23
C ALA A 206 19.53 14.55 12.47
N PRO A 207 20.77 14.92 12.07
CA PRO A 207 21.01 16.15 11.32
C PRO A 207 20.20 16.20 10.02
N GLY A 208 19.60 17.35 9.73
CA GLY A 208 18.79 17.57 8.52
C GLY A 208 17.38 16.94 8.54
N SER A 209 16.99 16.26 9.63
CA SER A 209 15.64 15.74 9.82
C SER A 209 14.59 16.84 9.96
N VAL A 210 13.31 16.46 9.86
CA VAL A 210 12.18 17.38 10.05
C VAL A 210 12.15 17.97 11.46
N ILE A 211 12.54 17.19 12.48
CA ILE A 211 12.68 17.65 13.87
C ILE A 211 13.85 18.62 14.02
N ALA A 212 14.99 18.36 13.40
CA ALA A 212 16.14 19.28 13.46
C ALA A 212 15.81 20.67 12.89
N LYS A 213 14.80 20.74 12.01
CA LYS A 213 14.31 22.00 11.42
C LYS A 213 13.19 22.65 12.23
N ALA A 214 12.55 21.92 13.13
CA ALA A 214 11.39 22.40 13.90
C ALA A 214 11.80 23.23 15.13
N GLY A 215 13.03 23.08 15.63
CA GLY A 215 13.53 23.73 16.85
C GLY A 215 13.36 22.84 18.07
#